data_AF-A0A7Y7I8B5-F1
#
_entry.id   AF-A0A7Y7I8B5-F1
#
_cell.length_a   1.000
_cell.length_b   1.000
_cell.length_c   1.000
_cell.angle_alpha   90.00
_cell.angle_beta   90.00
_cell.angle_gamma   90.00
#
_symmetry.space_group_name_H-M   'P 1'
#
loop_
_entity.id
_entity.type
_entity.pdbx_description
1 polymer ?
#
loop_
_entity_poly.entity_id
_entity_poly.type
_entity_poly.pdbx_seq_one_letter_code
_entity_poly.pdbx_strand_id
1 'polypeptide(L)'
;MTAMLQESLFYILLSSMKHIVIASFAVLSTASCTNIPHFNRPPPPTGIRYDPNVFVAGIATMSDAELARQKELANAGDKRAAFNVYGHYRSALNDQTKAMEWLLMAGELGHAPAQYNLGQIYLHDGDKERAIYWTRRAKDSGYPNAQATLESLETQ
;
A
#
# COMPACT_ATOMS: atom_id res chain seq x y z
N MET A 1 -48.06 0.85 -8.23
CA MET A 1 -47.36 0.90 -6.93
C MET A 1 -46.49 -0.34 -6.76
N THR A 2 -45.40 -0.47 -7.55
CA THR A 2 -44.48 -1.63 -7.49
C THR A 2 -43.00 -1.23 -7.53
N ALA A 3 -42.68 0.07 -7.61
CA ALA A 3 -41.30 0.54 -7.74
C ALA A 3 -40.58 0.87 -6.41
N MET A 4 -41.28 0.87 -5.26
CA MET A 4 -40.65 1.18 -3.96
C MET A 4 -40.22 -0.05 -3.14
N LEU A 5 -40.47 -1.28 -3.63
CA LEU A 5 -40.09 -2.51 -2.92
C LEU A 5 -38.83 -3.19 -3.47
N GLN A 6 -38.21 -2.65 -4.53
CA GLN A 6 -37.00 -3.24 -5.12
C GLN A 6 -35.71 -2.68 -4.50
N GLU A 7 -35.72 -1.44 -4.02
CA GLU A 7 -34.53 -0.79 -3.42
C GLU A 7 -34.22 -1.31 -1.99
N SER A 8 -35.24 -1.62 -1.19
CA SER A 8 -35.03 -2.15 0.17
C SER A 8 -34.46 -3.58 0.19
N LEU A 9 -34.76 -4.40 -0.83
CA LEU A 9 -34.23 -5.76 -0.92
C LEU A 9 -32.77 -5.79 -1.37
N PHE A 10 -32.33 -4.83 -2.18
CA PHE A 10 -30.94 -4.73 -2.61
C PHE A 10 -30.01 -4.35 -1.43
N TYR A 11 -30.48 -3.49 -0.52
CA TYR A 11 -29.70 -3.06 0.65
C TYR A 11 -29.53 -4.18 1.71
N ILE A 12 -30.54 -5.04 1.88
CA ILE A 12 -30.49 -6.19 2.81
C ILE A 12 -29.56 -7.30 2.27
N LEU A 13 -29.51 -7.49 0.94
CA LEU A 13 -28.60 -8.44 0.29
C LEU A 13 -27.13 -8.02 0.38
N LEU A 14 -26.81 -6.72 0.20
CA LEU A 14 -25.43 -6.23 0.35
C LEU A 14 -24.90 -6.32 1.79
N SER A 15 -25.78 -6.12 2.79
CA SER A 15 -25.42 -6.24 4.21
C SER A 15 -25.09 -7.69 4.61
N SER A 16 -25.81 -8.66 4.03
CA SER A 16 -25.61 -10.10 4.31
C SER A 16 -24.35 -10.70 3.66
N MET A 17 -23.78 -10.06 2.63
CA MET A 17 -22.55 -10.54 1.98
C MET A 17 -21.27 -10.25 2.77
N LYS A 18 -21.26 -9.25 3.67
CA LYS A 18 -20.06 -8.94 4.48
C LYS A 18 -19.71 -10.02 5.50
N HIS A 19 -20.68 -10.83 5.93
CA HIS A 19 -20.45 -11.90 6.91
C HIS A 19 -20.01 -13.23 6.29
N ILE A 20 -20.34 -13.48 5.02
CA ILE A 20 -20.01 -14.76 4.36
C ILE A 20 -18.52 -14.86 3.98
N VAL A 21 -17.86 -13.74 3.67
CA VAL A 21 -16.43 -13.75 3.28
C VAL A 21 -15.50 -14.19 4.43
N ILE A 22 -15.95 -14.08 5.69
CA ILE A 22 -15.15 -14.42 6.87
C ILE A 22 -15.26 -15.92 7.23
N ALA A 23 -16.30 -16.63 6.79
CA ALA A 23 -16.56 -18.01 7.19
C ALA A 23 -15.86 -19.09 6.33
N SER A 24 -15.25 -18.74 5.19
CA SER A 24 -14.51 -19.70 4.36
C SER A 24 -13.07 -19.96 4.83
N PHE A 25 -12.68 -19.46 5.99
CA PHE A 25 -11.29 -19.49 6.46
C PHE A 25 -10.91 -20.69 7.35
N ALA A 26 -11.77 -21.69 7.50
CA ALA A 26 -11.45 -22.84 8.34
C ALA A 26 -11.90 -24.17 7.72
N VAL A 27 -10.93 -25.08 7.64
CA VAL A 27 -11.05 -26.53 7.37
C VAL A 27 -11.03 -26.92 5.89
N LEU A 28 -9.83 -26.99 5.33
CA LEU A 28 -9.25 -28.28 4.93
C LEU A 28 -7.71 -28.16 4.91
N SER A 29 -7.08 -28.63 5.99
CA SER A 29 -5.65 -28.93 6.05
C SER A 29 -5.49 -30.43 5.81
N THR A 30 -4.69 -30.78 4.80
CA THR A 30 -3.93 -32.04 4.55
C THR A 30 -3.90 -32.36 3.05
N ALA A 31 -3.22 -31.52 2.29
CA ALA A 31 -2.66 -31.93 1.00
C ALA A 31 -1.34 -31.22 0.81
N SER A 32 -0.27 -32.00 0.98
CA SER A 32 1.08 -31.84 0.46
C SER A 32 1.53 -30.42 0.10
N CYS A 33 2.58 -29.98 0.80
CA CYS A 33 3.55 -29.04 0.26
C CYS A 33 3.91 -29.40 -1.20
N THR A 34 4.27 -28.35 -1.96
CA THR A 34 4.83 -28.34 -3.32
C THR A 34 3.84 -28.40 -4.49
N ASN A 35 3.07 -27.32 -4.71
CA ASN A 35 2.99 -26.72 -6.06
C ASN A 35 2.24 -25.38 -6.00
N ILE A 36 2.94 -24.31 -5.57
CA ILE A 36 2.54 -22.98 -6.05
C ILE A 36 2.93 -23.01 -7.53
N PRO A 37 2.00 -22.82 -8.49
CA PRO A 37 2.42 -22.68 -9.88
C PRO A 37 3.42 -21.52 -9.88
N HIS A 38 4.68 -21.83 -10.19
CA HIS A 38 5.65 -20.83 -10.57
C HIS A 38 5.03 -20.14 -11.77
N PHE A 39 4.26 -19.08 -11.51
CA PHE A 39 3.92 -18.10 -12.51
C PHE A 39 5.24 -17.83 -13.18
N ASN A 40 5.25 -18.01 -14.49
CA ASN A 40 6.38 -17.81 -15.35
C ASN A 40 6.77 -16.33 -15.21
N ARG A 41 7.43 -15.99 -14.10
CA ARG A 41 7.95 -14.66 -13.83
C ARG A 41 8.93 -14.48 -14.97
N PRO A 42 8.70 -13.52 -15.89
CA PRO A 42 9.66 -13.28 -16.93
C PRO A 42 11.02 -13.15 -16.25
N PRO A 43 12.07 -13.84 -16.75
CA PRO A 43 13.37 -13.79 -16.12
C PRO A 43 13.71 -12.32 -15.89
N PRO A 44 14.30 -11.96 -14.72
CA PRO A 44 14.80 -10.60 -14.55
C PRO A 44 15.62 -10.27 -15.79
N PRO A 45 15.49 -9.07 -16.39
CA PRO A 45 16.25 -8.73 -17.58
C PRO A 45 17.71 -9.07 -17.29
N THR A 46 18.21 -10.11 -17.96
CA THR A 46 19.54 -10.67 -17.78
C THR A 46 20.49 -9.63 -18.35
N GLY A 47 20.83 -8.65 -17.52
CA GLY A 47 21.51 -7.44 -17.97
C GLY A 47 21.65 -6.33 -16.93
N ILE A 48 20.87 -6.33 -15.85
CA ILE A 48 21.14 -5.44 -14.71
C ILE A 48 21.55 -6.28 -13.50
N ARG A 49 22.88 -6.42 -13.33
CA ARG A 49 23.46 -6.80 -12.04
C ARG A 49 22.92 -5.78 -11.03
N TYR A 50 22.31 -6.26 -9.94
CA TYR A 50 22.10 -5.40 -8.77
C TYR A 50 23.49 -5.11 -8.20
N ASP A 51 24.11 -4.06 -8.75
CA ASP A 51 25.35 -3.53 -8.26
C ASP A 51 24.98 -2.38 -7.32
N PRO A 52 25.20 -2.55 -5.99
CA PRO A 52 24.90 -1.50 -5.02
C PRO A 52 25.72 -0.21 -5.24
N ASN A 53 26.69 -0.22 -6.16
CA ASN A 53 27.53 0.92 -6.52
C ASN A 53 27.35 1.42 -7.97
N VAL A 54 26.37 0.94 -8.75
CA VAL A 54 26.07 1.55 -10.06
C VAL A 54 25.28 2.84 -9.85
N PHE A 55 26.06 3.89 -9.63
CA PHE A 55 25.70 5.29 -9.70
C PHE A 55 25.34 5.64 -11.17
N VAL A 56 24.17 5.22 -11.65
CA VAL A 56 23.64 5.76 -12.92
C VAL A 56 23.24 7.20 -12.64
N ALA A 57 24.07 8.12 -13.12
CA ALA A 57 24.04 9.56 -12.97
C ALA A 57 22.66 10.19 -12.65
N GLY A 58 22.55 10.75 -11.43
CA GLY A 58 21.98 12.09 -11.23
C GLY A 58 20.54 12.21 -10.73
N ILE A 59 19.64 11.27 -11.02
CA ILE A 59 18.30 11.23 -10.44
C ILE A 59 17.80 9.80 -10.58
N ALA A 60 17.33 9.20 -9.48
CA ALA A 60 16.77 7.86 -9.46
C ALA A 60 15.41 7.82 -10.17
N THR A 61 15.40 8.07 -11.48
CA THR A 61 14.23 7.85 -12.32
C THR A 61 14.24 6.39 -12.73
N MET A 62 13.19 5.68 -12.30
CA MET A 62 12.94 4.31 -12.76
C MET A 62 12.58 4.42 -14.24
N SER A 63 13.11 3.55 -15.09
CA SER A 63 12.64 3.49 -16.48
C SER A 63 11.15 3.14 -16.51
N ASP A 64 10.44 3.52 -17.57
CA ASP A 64 8.99 3.24 -17.67
C ASP A 64 8.67 1.75 -17.48
N ALA A 65 9.54 0.87 -17.97
CA ALA A 65 9.43 -0.59 -17.80
C ALA A 65 9.60 -1.02 -16.33
N GLU A 66 10.55 -0.42 -15.62
CA GLU A 66 10.78 -0.73 -14.20
C GLU A 66 9.66 -0.15 -13.32
N LEU A 67 9.12 1.02 -13.66
CA LEU A 67 7.94 1.58 -13.02
C LEU A 67 6.71 0.67 -13.21
N ALA A 68 6.48 0.16 -14.43
CA ALA A 68 5.38 -0.78 -14.69
C ALA A 68 5.51 -2.05 -13.84
N ARG A 69 6.71 -2.60 -13.73
CA ARG A 69 6.99 -3.77 -12.88
C ARG A 69 6.69 -3.51 -11.41
N GLN A 70 7.12 -2.38 -10.86
CA GLN A 70 6.83 -2.07 -9.45
C GLN A 70 5.33 -1.92 -9.20
N LYS A 71 4.57 -1.38 -10.15
CA LYS A 71 3.11 -1.31 -10.04
C LYS A 71 2.47 -2.70 -10.00
N GLU A 72 2.94 -3.63 -10.82
CA GLU A 72 2.48 -5.02 -10.78
C GLU A 72 2.80 -5.67 -9.42
N LEU A 73 4.01 -5.48 -8.90
CA LEU A 73 4.42 -5.99 -7.58
C LEU A 73 3.58 -5.37 -6.46
N ALA A 74 3.33 -4.07 -6.52
CA ALA A 74 2.47 -3.36 -5.57
C ALA A 74 1.05 -3.92 -5.57
N ASN A 75 0.48 -4.14 -6.77
CA ASN A 75 -0.83 -4.77 -6.93
C ASN A 75 -0.87 -6.23 -6.45
N ALA A 76 0.28 -6.93 -6.47
CA ALA A 76 0.45 -8.24 -5.86
C ALA A 76 0.61 -8.21 -4.32
N GLY A 77 0.61 -7.02 -3.71
CA GLY A 77 0.71 -6.82 -2.26
C GLY A 77 2.11 -6.45 -1.75
N ASP A 78 3.08 -6.18 -2.64
CA ASP A 78 4.40 -5.73 -2.21
C ASP A 78 4.37 -4.26 -1.75
N LYS A 79 4.37 -4.10 -0.43
CA LYS A 79 4.34 -2.81 0.25
C LYS A 79 5.55 -1.92 -0.03
N ARG A 80 6.72 -2.50 -0.33
CA ARG A 80 7.93 -1.74 -0.69
C ARG A 80 7.82 -1.25 -2.13
N ALA A 81 7.29 -2.08 -3.02
CA ALA A 81 7.07 -1.69 -4.41
C ALA A 81 6.12 -0.49 -4.51
N ALA A 82 5.00 -0.51 -3.77
CA ALA A 82 4.08 0.63 -3.72
C ALA A 82 4.77 1.93 -3.28
N PHE A 83 5.65 1.86 -2.28
CA PHE A 83 6.40 3.02 -1.80
C PHE A 83 7.46 3.53 -2.79
N ASN A 84 8.10 2.62 -3.54
CA ASN A 84 9.03 2.99 -4.59
C ASN A 84 8.32 3.75 -5.71
N VAL A 85 7.13 3.29 -6.11
CA VAL A 85 6.29 3.96 -7.11
C VAL A 85 5.89 5.35 -6.62
N TYR A 86 5.50 5.49 -5.35
CA TYR A 86 5.27 6.79 -4.72
C TYR A 86 6.50 7.71 -4.85
N GLY A 87 7.68 7.22 -4.46
CA GLY A 87 8.92 7.99 -4.53
C GLY A 87 9.22 8.47 -5.95
N HIS A 88 8.96 7.62 -6.94
CA HIS A 88 9.11 7.96 -8.36
C HIS A 88 8.12 9.06 -8.79
N TYR A 89 6.83 8.94 -8.50
CA TYR A 89 5.85 9.97 -8.85
C TYR A 89 6.12 11.31 -8.16
N ARG A 90 6.54 11.27 -6.89
CA ARG A 90 6.86 12.47 -6.12
C ARG A 90 8.12 13.19 -6.64
N SER A 91 9.16 12.44 -7.02
CA SER A 91 10.47 13.02 -7.38
C SER A 91 10.65 13.25 -8.88
N ALA A 92 10.36 12.25 -9.71
CA ALA A 92 10.63 12.26 -11.14
C ALA A 92 9.55 13.01 -11.92
N LEU A 93 8.29 12.77 -11.55
CA LEU A 93 7.13 13.29 -12.29
C LEU A 93 6.48 14.49 -11.60
N ASN A 94 6.87 14.78 -10.35
CA ASN A 94 6.28 15.80 -9.48
C ASN A 94 4.73 15.76 -9.47
N ASP A 95 4.16 14.57 -9.63
CA ASP A 95 2.73 14.33 -9.68
C ASP A 95 2.26 13.94 -8.27
N GLN A 96 1.90 14.95 -7.49
CA GLN A 96 1.51 14.77 -6.08
C GLN A 96 0.23 13.96 -5.93
N THR A 97 -0.71 14.05 -6.89
CA THR A 97 -1.96 13.32 -6.87
C THR A 97 -1.70 11.82 -6.98
N LYS A 98 -0.98 11.39 -8.02
CA LYS A 98 -0.63 9.97 -8.18
C LYS A 98 0.29 9.50 -7.06
N ALA A 99 1.25 10.33 -6.63
CA ALA A 99 2.11 9.99 -5.51
C ALA A 99 1.26 9.66 -4.26
N MET A 100 0.28 10.50 -3.94
CA MET A 100 -0.60 10.26 -2.79
C MET A 100 -1.37 8.94 -2.89
N GLU A 101 -1.90 8.59 -4.07
CA GLU A 101 -2.59 7.32 -4.28
C GLU A 101 -1.70 6.11 -3.96
N TRP A 102 -0.45 6.12 -4.44
CA TRP A 102 0.51 5.05 -4.17
C TRP A 102 1.00 5.04 -2.72
N LEU A 103 1.10 6.21 -2.09
CA LEU A 103 1.46 6.32 -0.68
C LEU A 103 0.35 5.75 0.21
N LEU A 104 -0.92 6.05 -0.08
CA LEU A 104 -2.07 5.47 0.60
C LEU A 104 -2.09 3.97 0.45
N MET A 105 -1.88 3.46 -0.77
CA MET A 105 -1.78 2.01 -1.01
C MET A 105 -0.66 1.37 -0.17
N ALA A 106 0.54 1.96 -0.17
CA ALA A 106 1.66 1.46 0.63
C ALA A 106 1.35 1.49 2.15
N GLY A 107 0.67 2.55 2.61
CA GLY A 107 0.24 2.69 4.00
C GLY A 107 -0.78 1.64 4.42
N GLU A 108 -1.76 1.34 3.55
CA GLU A 108 -2.76 0.30 3.79
C GLU A 108 -2.15 -1.11 3.76
N LEU A 109 -1.14 -1.35 2.92
CA LEU A 109 -0.34 -2.58 2.92
C LEU A 109 0.58 -2.73 4.15
N GLY A 110 0.57 -1.78 5.09
CA GLY A 110 1.37 -1.87 6.31
C GLY A 110 2.83 -1.47 6.14
N HIS A 111 3.15 -0.58 5.19
CA HIS A 111 4.49 -0.04 5.08
C HIS A 111 4.71 1.09 6.10
N ALA A 112 5.48 0.81 7.16
CA ALA A 112 5.70 1.74 8.26
C ALA A 112 6.21 3.14 7.82
N PRO A 113 7.19 3.26 6.89
CA PRO A 113 7.60 4.55 6.34
C PRO A 113 6.49 5.29 5.60
N ALA A 114 5.63 4.58 4.87
CA ALA A 114 4.50 5.19 4.16
C ALA A 114 3.46 5.74 5.13
N GLN A 115 3.12 4.97 6.16
CA GLN A 115 2.19 5.40 7.22
C GLN A 115 2.71 6.63 7.95
N TYR A 116 3.99 6.67 8.29
CA TYR A 116 4.60 7.85 8.89
C TYR A 116 4.53 9.07 7.95
N ASN A 117 4.85 8.88 6.66
CA ASN A 117 4.76 9.95 5.66
C ASN A 117 3.33 10.48 5.48
N LEU A 118 2.31 9.60 5.49
CA LEU A 118 0.91 10.01 5.48
C LEU A 118 0.59 10.86 6.71
N GLY A 119 1.03 10.45 7.89
CA GLY A 119 0.89 11.22 9.12
C GLY A 119 1.44 12.64 9.00
N GLN A 120 2.65 12.78 8.43
CA GLN A 120 3.29 14.07 8.20
C GLN A 120 2.55 14.94 7.18
N ILE A 121 1.99 14.34 6.11
CA ILE A 121 1.23 15.10 5.10
C ILE A 121 -0.07 15.61 5.70
N TYR A 122 -0.83 14.76 6.41
CA TYR A 122 -2.05 15.23 7.07
C TYR A 122 -1.78 16.27 8.15
N LEU A 123 -0.66 16.19 8.85
CA LEU A 123 -0.25 17.22 9.81
C LEU A 123 0.00 18.57 9.11
N HIS A 124 0.68 18.55 7.96
CA HIS A 124 0.91 19.73 7.14
C HIS A 124 -0.41 20.32 6.62
N ASP A 125 -1.37 19.47 6.26
CA ASP A 125 -2.70 19.89 5.81
C ASP A 125 -3.61 20.37 6.96
N GLY A 126 -3.12 20.34 8.20
CA GLY A 126 -3.85 20.75 9.40
C GLY A 126 -4.85 19.72 9.92
N ASP A 127 -4.87 18.52 9.34
CA ASP A 127 -5.74 17.43 9.79
C ASP A 127 -5.04 16.56 10.83
N LYS A 128 -5.10 17.03 12.07
CA LYS A 128 -4.46 16.39 13.21
C LYS A 128 -5.03 14.99 13.51
N GLU A 129 -6.32 14.78 13.32
CA GLU A 129 -6.96 13.48 13.59
C GLU A 129 -6.43 12.40 12.65
N ARG A 130 -6.38 12.69 11.34
CA ARG A 130 -5.78 11.77 10.36
C ARG A 130 -4.28 11.62 10.58
N ALA A 131 -3.57 12.68 10.96
CA ALA A 131 -2.15 12.60 11.29
C ALA A 131 -1.88 11.61 12.43
N ILE A 132 -2.66 11.70 13.53
CA ILE A 132 -2.58 10.79 14.68
C ILE A 132 -2.91 9.36 14.25
N TYR A 133 -3.96 9.16 13.45
CA TYR A 133 -4.36 7.83 12.96
C TYR A 133 -3.22 7.12 12.22
N TRP A 134 -2.62 7.78 11.22
CA TRP A 134 -1.55 7.20 10.41
C TRP A 134 -0.25 7.04 11.20
N THR A 135 0.11 8.01 12.04
CA THR A 135 1.30 7.94 12.89
C THR A 135 1.18 6.81 13.92
N ARG A 136 -0.01 6.56 14.47
CA ARG A 136 -0.27 5.43 15.35
C ARG A 136 -0.07 4.10 14.64
N ARG A 137 -0.60 3.94 13.42
CA ARG A 137 -0.34 2.72 12.60
C ARG A 137 1.15 2.53 12.31
N ALA A 138 1.88 3.61 12.05
CA ALA A 138 3.33 3.56 11.85
C ALA A 138 4.07 3.09 13.12
N LYS A 139 3.65 3.57 14.30
CA LYS A 139 4.16 3.13 15.60
C LYS A 139 3.89 1.63 15.81
N ASP A 140 2.67 1.18 15.54
CA ASP A 140 2.28 -0.24 15.69
C ASP A 140 3.05 -1.14 14.72
N SER A 141 3.44 -0.60 13.55
CA SER A 141 4.32 -1.26 12.58
C SER A 141 5.82 -1.21 12.96
N GLY A 142 6.16 -0.63 14.12
CA GLY A 142 7.52 -0.58 14.66
C GLY A 142 8.39 0.55 14.09
N TYR A 143 7.81 1.63 13.55
CA TYR A 143 8.61 2.74 13.04
C TYR A 143 9.21 3.57 14.19
N PRO A 144 10.54 3.69 14.31
CA PRO A 144 11.20 4.27 15.49
C PRO A 144 10.78 5.72 15.78
N ASN A 145 10.55 6.50 14.72
CA ASN A 145 10.22 7.92 14.85
C ASN A 145 8.73 8.18 15.09
N ALA A 146 7.87 7.18 14.89
CA ALA A 146 6.43 7.38 14.99
C ALA A 146 5.96 7.59 16.44
N GLN A 147 6.64 6.98 17.42
CA GLN A 147 6.27 7.15 18.83
C GLN A 147 6.45 8.60 19.29
N ALA A 148 7.64 9.17 19.10
CA ALA A 148 7.94 10.54 19.50
C ALA A 148 7.03 11.55 18.79
N THR A 149 6.76 11.34 17.50
CA THR A 149 5.82 12.19 16.74
C THR A 149 4.40 12.06 17.28
N LEU A 150 3.91 10.84 17.57
CA LEU A 150 2.57 10.64 18.13
C LEU A 150 2.40 11.35 19.48
N GLU A 151 3.38 11.22 20.37
CA GLU A 151 3.37 11.90 21.67
C GLU A 151 3.34 13.44 21.50
N SER A 152 4.15 13.98 20.57
CA SER A 152 4.11 15.41 20.26
C SER A 152 2.78 15.87 19.67
N LEU A 153 2.08 15.01 18.92
CA LEU A 153 0.77 15.33 18.35
C LEU A 153 -0.32 15.31 19.41
N GLU A 154 -0.32 14.31 20.29
CA GLU A 154 -1.36 14.19 21.34
C GLU A 154 -1.24 15.25 22.44
N THR A 155 -0.06 15.84 22.62
CA THR A 155 0.22 16.85 23.66
C THR A 155 -0.07 18.30 23.24
N GLN A 156 -0.21 18.58 21.94
CA GLN A 156 -0.58 19.89 21.39
C GLN A 156 -2.09 20.11 21.42
#